data_AF-A0A0M9AS31-F1
#
_entry.id   AF-A0A0M9AS31-F1
#
_cell.length_a   1.000
_cell.length_b   1.000
_cell.length_c   1.000
_cell.angle_alpha   90.00
_cell.angle_beta   90.00
_cell.angle_gamma   90.00
#
_symmetry.space_group_name_H-M   'P 1'
#
loop_
_entity.id
_entity.type
_entity.pdbx_description
1 polymer ?
#
loop_
_entity_poly.entity_id
_entity_poly.type
_entity_poly.pdbx_seq_one_letter_code
_entity_poly.pdbx_strand_id
1 'polypeptide(L)'
;MSESRSKNETESGGEDTSATVSVSSSGQATIPKKFRDKLGIDAPGQVTFRETDDGEVVIERVRSAQEMAGFAARSGEPSTDNPASEMLREKREADKAERDSE
;
A
#
# COMPACT_ATOMS: atom_id res chain seq x y z
N MET A 1 -7.02 25.01 41.43
CA MET A 1 -6.43 25.14 40.08
C MET A 1 -6.82 23.89 39.31
N SER A 2 -7.83 24.00 38.45
CA SER A 2 -8.28 22.91 37.59
C SER A 2 -8.20 23.43 36.17
N GLU A 3 -7.17 23.02 35.44
CA GLU A 3 -7.01 23.37 34.03
C GLU A 3 -7.84 22.41 33.19
N SER A 4 -8.97 22.95 32.71
CA SER A 4 -9.80 22.36 31.68
C SER A 4 -8.97 22.13 30.42
N ARG A 5 -8.85 20.87 29.97
CA ARG A 5 -8.28 20.57 28.65
C ARG A 5 -9.22 21.10 27.57
N SER A 6 -8.82 22.21 26.97
CA SER A 6 -9.52 22.86 25.87
C SER A 6 -9.58 21.92 24.67
N LYS A 7 -10.80 21.75 24.18
CA LYS A 7 -11.21 20.92 23.05
C LYS A 7 -10.81 21.67 21.78
N ASN A 8 -9.83 21.17 21.03
CA ASN A 8 -9.40 21.82 19.81
C ASN A 8 -10.24 21.32 18.62
N GLU A 9 -11.42 21.90 18.48
CA GLU A 9 -12.16 21.90 17.21
C GLU A 9 -11.68 23.14 16.44
N THR A 10 -10.92 22.94 15.38
CA THR A 10 -10.66 23.99 14.38
C THR A 10 -11.22 23.51 13.07
N GLU A 11 -12.44 23.95 12.83
CA GLU A 11 -13.03 24.06 11.50
C GLU A 11 -12.26 25.17 10.78
N SER A 12 -11.55 24.83 9.71
CA SER A 12 -11.11 25.81 8.71
C SER A 12 -11.62 25.30 7.39
N GLY A 13 -12.58 26.01 6.81
CA GLY A 13 -13.12 25.72 5.49
C GLY A 13 -12.21 26.27 4.42
N GLY A 14 -11.71 25.38 3.56
CA GLY A 14 -11.10 25.74 2.29
C GLY A 14 -10.56 24.50 1.62
N GLU A 15 -11.39 23.81 0.82
CA GLU A 15 -11.00 22.67 -0.04
C GLU A 15 -9.75 21.91 0.44
N ASP A 16 -9.83 21.37 1.67
CA ASP A 16 -8.62 21.11 2.48
C ASP A 16 -7.82 19.90 1.98
N THR A 17 -6.78 20.17 1.18
CA THR A 17 -5.80 19.20 0.69
C THR A 17 -4.88 18.66 1.79
N SER A 18 -4.83 19.32 2.96
CA SER A 18 -4.00 18.92 4.10
C SER A 18 -4.84 18.73 5.38
N ALA A 19 -4.27 18.08 6.40
CA ALA A 19 -4.79 18.10 7.77
C ALA A 19 -3.63 17.97 8.75
N THR A 20 -3.69 18.76 9.82
CA THR A 20 -2.72 18.69 10.91
C THR A 20 -3.23 17.73 11.98
N VAL A 21 -2.37 16.79 12.38
CA VAL A 21 -2.67 15.82 13.45
C VAL A 21 -1.60 15.88 14.52
N SER A 22 -1.98 15.71 15.78
CA SER A 22 -1.03 15.59 16.88
C SER A 22 -0.33 14.23 16.83
N VAL A 23 0.97 14.23 17.06
CA VAL A 23 1.77 13.01 17.24
C VAL A 23 1.81 12.67 18.73
N SER A 24 1.53 11.42 19.08
CA SER A 24 1.67 10.96 20.47
C SER A 24 3.14 10.93 20.90
N SER A 25 3.40 10.83 22.21
CA SER A 25 4.75 10.63 22.73
C SER A 25 5.42 9.34 22.22
N SER A 26 4.62 8.35 21.81
CA SER A 26 5.09 7.12 21.16
C SER A 26 5.33 7.26 19.66
N GLY A 27 5.17 8.46 19.08
CA GLY A 27 5.39 8.71 17.66
C GLY A 27 4.22 8.32 16.75
N GLN A 28 3.05 8.02 17.29
CA GLN A 28 1.89 7.63 16.50
C GLN A 28 1.10 8.85 16.03
N ALA A 29 0.77 8.87 14.74
CA ALA A 29 -0.15 9.82 14.14
C ALA A 29 -1.30 9.05 13.48
N THR A 30 -2.53 9.47 13.74
CA THR A 30 -3.71 8.83 13.13
C THR A 30 -4.01 9.48 11.79
N ILE A 31 -4.12 8.68 10.73
CA ILE A 31 -4.52 9.16 9.40
C ILE A 31 -6.02 9.49 9.43
N PRO A 32 -6.43 10.76 9.17
CA PRO A 32 -7.83 11.13 9.17
C PRO A 32 -8.63 10.36 8.11
N LYS A 33 -9.92 10.10 8.40
CA LYS A 33 -10.82 9.30 7.55
C LYS A 33 -10.81 9.76 6.08
N LYS A 34 -10.83 11.08 5.83
CA LYS A 34 -10.81 11.64 4.47
C LYS A 34 -9.61 11.18 3.62
N PHE A 35 -8.44 11.01 4.23
CA PHE A 35 -7.24 10.53 3.53
C PHE A 35 -7.22 9.02 3.43
N ARG A 36 -7.67 8.33 4.48
CA ARG A 36 -7.78 6.87 4.49
C ARG A 36 -8.68 6.37 3.37
N ASP A 37 -9.84 6.99 3.20
CA ASP A 37 -10.82 6.66 2.16
C ASP A 37 -10.25 6.93 0.76
N LYS A 38 -9.54 8.06 0.58
CA LYS A 38 -8.86 8.40 -0.70
C LYS A 38 -7.72 7.43 -1.04
N LEU A 39 -6.97 7.00 -0.05
CA LEU A 39 -5.91 6.01 -0.22
C LEU A 39 -6.45 4.58 -0.38
N GLY A 40 -7.75 4.34 -0.14
CA GLY A 40 -8.34 3.00 -0.19
C GLY A 40 -7.70 2.05 0.81
N ILE A 41 -7.45 2.51 2.03
CA ILE A 41 -6.88 1.69 3.10
C ILE A 41 -7.97 1.39 4.12
N ASP A 42 -8.45 0.16 4.15
CA ASP A 42 -9.29 -0.32 5.24
C ASP A 42 -8.45 -0.85 6.42
N ALA A 43 -9.03 -0.84 7.62
CA ALA A 43 -8.37 -1.39 8.80
C ALA A 43 -8.69 -2.90 8.94
N PRO A 44 -7.70 -3.77 9.23
CA PRO A 44 -6.27 -3.49 9.32
C PRO A 44 -5.62 -3.32 7.94
N GLY A 45 -4.82 -2.28 7.76
CA GLY A 45 -4.12 -1.96 6.51
C GLY A 45 -2.70 -1.48 6.77
N GLN A 46 -1.86 -1.46 5.72
CA GLN A 46 -0.46 -1.07 5.81
C GLN A 46 -0.15 0.11 4.87
N VAL A 47 0.80 0.94 5.28
CA VAL A 47 1.32 2.07 4.50
C VAL A 47 2.83 2.10 4.52
N THR A 48 3.43 2.60 3.45
CA THR A 48 4.85 2.90 3.33
C THR A 48 5.06 4.39 3.46
N PHE A 49 6.06 4.78 4.26
CA PHE A 49 6.58 6.15 4.32
C PHE A 49 7.83 6.22 3.47
N ARG A 50 7.91 7.20 2.56
CA ARG A 50 9.13 7.49 1.79
C ARG A 50 9.44 8.97 1.84
N GLU A 51 10.73 9.30 1.92
CA GLU A 51 11.22 10.67 1.78
C GLU A 51 11.46 10.98 0.31
N THR A 52 11.09 12.17 -0.15
CA THR A 52 11.38 12.68 -1.48
C THR A 52 12.69 13.47 -1.48
N ASP A 53 13.24 13.75 -2.66
CA ASP A 53 14.46 14.57 -2.78
C ASP A 53 14.28 15.99 -2.22
N ASP A 54 13.04 16.48 -2.16
CA ASP A 54 12.66 17.77 -1.61
C ASP A 54 12.50 17.76 -0.07
N GLY A 55 12.72 16.61 0.58
CA GLY A 55 12.59 16.44 2.03
C GLY A 55 11.13 16.27 2.51
N GLU A 56 10.20 15.97 1.61
CA GLU A 56 8.81 15.68 1.96
C GLU A 56 8.64 14.20 2.30
N VAL A 57 7.76 13.88 3.25
CA VAL A 57 7.39 12.49 3.56
C VAL A 57 6.07 12.14 2.88
N VAL A 58 6.13 11.20 1.93
CA VAL A 58 4.98 10.69 1.20
C VAL A 58 4.52 9.37 1.82
N ILE A 59 3.20 9.23 1.96
CA ILE A 59 2.55 8.02 2.48
C ILE A 59 1.82 7.32 1.35
N GLU A 60 2.15 6.04 1.13
CA GLU A 60 1.55 5.22 0.07
C GLU A 60 0.91 3.96 0.65
N ARG A 61 -0.24 3.53 0.10
CA ARG A 61 -0.88 2.26 0.50
C ARG A 61 -0.02 1.07 0.08
N VAL A 62 0.13 0.09 0.96
CA VAL A 62 0.72 -1.20 0.60
C VAL A 62 -0.38 -2.11 0.06
N ARG A 63 -0.23 -2.56 -1.19
CA ARG A 63 -1.15 -3.53 -1.78
C ARG A 63 -0.89 -4.91 -1.18
N SER A 64 -1.94 -5.59 -0.76
CA SER A 64 -1.84 -6.97 -0.27
C SER A 64 -1.56 -7.95 -1.41
N ALA A 65 -0.95 -9.10 -1.10
CA ALA A 65 -0.73 -10.17 -2.07
C ALA A 65 -2.04 -10.67 -2.69
N GLN A 66 -3.13 -10.67 -1.92
CA GLN A 66 -4.46 -11.05 -2.39
C GLN A 66 -5.00 -10.08 -3.45
N GLU A 67 -4.82 -8.77 -3.25
CA GLU A 67 -5.17 -7.75 -4.26
C GLU A 67 -4.32 -7.88 -5.52
N MET A 68 -3.02 -8.19 -5.39
CA MET A 68 -2.14 -8.39 -6.55
C MET A 68 -2.48 -9.65 -7.34
N ALA A 69 -2.82 -10.74 -6.65
CA ALA A 69 -3.30 -11.97 -7.29
C ALA A 69 -4.60 -11.72 -8.08
N GLY A 70 -5.52 -10.93 -7.50
CA GLY A 70 -6.72 -10.47 -8.19
C GLY A 70 -6.42 -9.59 -9.41
N PHE A 71 -5.41 -8.72 -9.35
CA PHE A 71 -5.01 -7.91 -10.51
C PHE A 71 -4.48 -8.79 -11.65
N ALA A 72 -3.66 -9.79 -11.37
CA ALA A 72 -3.16 -10.72 -12.39
C ALA A 72 -4.29 -11.52 -13.06
N ALA A 73 -5.32 -11.91 -12.31
CA ALA A 73 -6.48 -12.61 -12.87
C ALA A 73 -7.41 -11.71 -13.70
N ARG A 74 -7.36 -10.38 -13.52
CA ARG A 74 -8.22 -9.39 -14.20
C ARG A 74 -7.51 -8.58 -15.28
N SER A 75 -6.20 -8.76 -15.44
CA SER A 75 -5.38 -8.08 -16.45
C SER A 75 -5.52 -8.75 -17.82
N GLY A 76 -6.74 -8.74 -18.37
CA GLY A 76 -7.02 -9.03 -19.78
C GLY A 76 -6.82 -10.48 -20.25
N GLU A 77 -7.20 -10.70 -21.51
CA GLU A 77 -6.87 -11.93 -22.23
C GLU A 77 -5.35 -12.16 -22.16
N PRO A 78 -4.91 -13.37 -21.81
CA PRO A 78 -3.49 -13.69 -21.78
C PRO A 78 -2.89 -13.42 -23.16
N SER A 79 -1.73 -12.76 -23.22
CA SER A 79 -1.04 -12.46 -24.49
C SER A 79 -0.48 -13.70 -25.20
N THR A 80 -0.69 -14.87 -24.62
CA THR A 80 -0.20 -16.18 -25.06
C THR A 80 -1.28 -17.20 -24.72
N ASP A 81 -1.53 -18.15 -25.62
CA ASP A 81 -2.50 -19.24 -25.41
C ASP A 81 -2.06 -20.23 -24.32
N ASN A 82 -0.77 -20.28 -23.99
CA ASN A 82 -0.21 -21.22 -23.03
C ASN A 82 -0.23 -20.65 -21.59
N PRO A 83 -0.84 -21.34 -20.62
CA PRO A 83 -0.87 -20.86 -19.24
C PRO A 83 0.54 -20.76 -18.66
N ALA A 84 0.80 -19.71 -17.87
CA ALA A 84 2.12 -19.47 -17.28
C ALA A 84 2.64 -20.65 -16.44
N SER A 85 1.74 -21.41 -15.83
CA SER A 85 2.07 -22.64 -15.08
C SER A 85 2.73 -23.71 -15.94
N GLU A 86 2.35 -23.82 -17.21
CA GLU A 86 2.88 -24.80 -18.16
C GLU A 86 4.28 -24.39 -18.63
N MET A 87 4.48 -23.12 -18.98
CA MET A 87 5.80 -22.57 -19.30
C MET A 87 6.82 -22.75 -18.15
N LEU A 88 6.39 -22.56 -16.91
CA LEU A 88 7.24 -22.77 -15.72
C LEU A 88 7.52 -24.25 -15.43
N ARG A 89 6.67 -25.15 -15.92
CA ARG A 89 6.90 -26.59 -15.80
C ARG A 89 7.93 -27.05 -16.83
N GLU A 90 7.77 -26.64 -18.09
CA GLU A 90 8.72 -26.95 -19.16
C GLU A 90 10.13 -26.45 -18.82
N LYS A 91 10.26 -25.20 -18.33
CA LYS A 91 11.57 -24.68 -17.88
C LYS A 91 12.19 -25.53 -16.77
N ARG A 92 11.41 -25.94 -15.77
CA ARG A 92 11.93 -26.80 -14.68
C ARG A 92 12.36 -28.16 -15.17
N GLU A 93 11.66 -28.73 -16.15
CA GLU A 93 12.01 -30.01 -16.76
C GLU A 93 13.28 -29.89 -17.60
N ALA A 94 13.44 -28.80 -18.38
CA ALA A 94 14.66 -28.50 -19.12
C ALA A 94 15.87 -28.30 -18.19
N ASP A 95 15.75 -27.45 -17.16
CA ASP A 95 16.81 -27.20 -16.18
C ASP A 95 17.19 -28.48 -15.39
N LYS A 96 16.26 -29.42 -15.25
CA LYS A 96 16.54 -30.71 -14.61
C LYS A 96 17.29 -31.64 -15.58
N ALA A 97 16.86 -31.70 -16.84
CA ALA A 97 17.52 -32.52 -17.84
C ALA A 97 18.97 -32.08 -18.09
N GLU A 98 19.25 -30.77 -18.08
CA GLU A 98 20.61 -30.23 -18.19
C GLU A 98 21.48 -30.67 -17.01
N ARG A 99 20.97 -30.57 -15.79
CA ARG A 99 21.69 -31.03 -14.57
C ARG A 99 21.94 -32.53 -14.52
N ASP A 100 21.00 -33.33 -15.01
CA ASP A 100 21.14 -34.79 -15.02
C ASP A 100 22.03 -35.29 -16.18
N SER A 101 22.43 -34.39 -17.10
CA SER A 101 23.30 -34.69 -18.26
C SER A 101 24.79 -34.33 -18.06
N GLU A 102 25.17 -33.82 -16.88
CA GLU A 102 26.54 -33.49 -16.49
C GLU A 102 27.15 -34.49 -15.50
#